data_AF-A0A7V2PG17-F1
#
_entry.id   AF-A0A7V2PG17-F1
#
_cell.length_a   1.000
_cell.length_b   1.000
_cell.length_c   1.000
_cell.angle_alpha   90.00
_cell.angle_beta   90.00
_cell.angle_gamma   90.00
#
_symmetry.space_group_name_H-M   'P 1'
#
loop_
_entity.id
_entity.type
_entity.pdbx_description
1 polymer ?
#
loop_
_entity_poly.entity_id
_entity_poly.type
_entity_poly.pdbx_seq_one_letter_code
_entity_poly.pdbx_strand_id
1 'polypeptide(L)'
;MSEQHSSSLAEAVTVFISTLTPEQKQVSQQELNKFVRWFGGERPVRDLNAKEIGDFSNSISAYVTDSEKKLEPVRSFLSFAKKKKLIDVSLAPHLRVSKAKQGKPVKAGARGVIPVDLTPDGYASLEAELDMLKAERPRIAEQLRHAAADKDFRENAPLEAARERQGQIEARIREIDAILKGSTIIEEKPKASQTIGIGCVVKLRDLGTGEQLCYTLVSPSEANPLQGKLSIASPTGKALLDQEIGAVVEVVAPVGTLKYQIDDIKF
;
A
#
# COMPACT_ATOMS: atom_id res chain seq x y z
N MET A 1 -24.60 -3.97 44.62
CA MET A 1 -23.38 -3.93 43.80
C MET A 1 -23.76 -4.57 42.48
N SER A 2 -23.76 -3.83 41.38
CA SER A 2 -24.23 -4.34 40.08
C SER A 2 -23.05 -4.41 39.13
N GLU A 3 -22.65 -5.63 38.81
CA GLU A 3 -21.53 -5.97 37.94
C GLU A 3 -21.73 -5.35 36.55
N GLN A 4 -20.84 -4.42 36.19
CA GLN A 4 -20.73 -3.90 34.84
C GLN A 4 -20.11 -4.98 33.94
N HIS A 5 -20.94 -5.83 33.33
CA HIS A 5 -20.48 -6.71 32.26
C HIS A 5 -19.95 -5.84 31.12
N SER A 6 -18.64 -5.93 30.88
CA SER A 6 -18.00 -5.41 29.69
C SER A 6 -18.38 -6.27 28.50
N SER A 7 -19.57 -6.06 27.93
CA SER A 7 -20.01 -6.80 26.74
C SER A 7 -19.04 -6.58 25.57
N SER A 8 -18.67 -7.67 24.90
CA SER A 8 -17.80 -7.63 23.73
C SER A 8 -18.51 -6.98 22.55
N LEU A 9 -17.74 -6.54 21.55
CA LEU A 9 -18.30 -5.91 20.36
C LEU A 9 -19.24 -6.84 19.59
N ALA A 10 -18.89 -8.13 19.48
CA ALA A 10 -19.73 -9.13 18.84
C ALA A 10 -21.06 -9.35 19.60
N GLU A 11 -21.00 -9.40 20.94
CA GLU A 11 -22.19 -9.54 21.79
C GLU A 11 -23.11 -8.32 21.68
N ALA A 12 -22.54 -7.12 21.77
CA ALA A 12 -23.30 -5.88 21.68
C ALA A 12 -23.98 -5.71 20.32
N VAL A 13 -23.31 -6.10 19.24
CA VAL A 13 -23.88 -6.11 17.88
C VAL A 13 -25.00 -7.14 17.78
N THR A 14 -24.85 -8.33 18.37
CA THR A 14 -25.89 -9.37 18.39
C THR A 14 -27.14 -8.89 19.14
N VAL A 15 -26.95 -8.25 20.29
CA VAL A 15 -28.04 -7.62 21.07
C VAL A 15 -28.71 -6.53 20.24
N PHE A 16 -27.96 -5.69 19.54
CA PHE A 16 -28.54 -4.65 18.69
C PHE A 16 -29.35 -5.24 17.53
N ILE A 17 -28.81 -6.24 16.82
CA ILE A 17 -29.51 -6.92 15.72
C ILE A 17 -30.82 -7.52 16.23
N SER A 18 -30.87 -8.07 17.45
CA SER A 18 -32.10 -8.63 18.03
C SER A 18 -33.24 -7.61 18.16
N THR A 19 -32.92 -6.32 18.32
CA THR A 19 -33.89 -5.22 18.48
C THR A 19 -34.45 -4.68 17.15
N LEU A 20 -33.93 -5.12 16.00
CA LEU A 20 -34.34 -4.67 14.67
C LEU A 20 -35.44 -5.55 14.07
N THR A 21 -36.21 -4.98 13.12
CA THR A 21 -37.22 -5.74 12.35
C THR A 21 -36.54 -6.75 11.40
N PRO A 22 -37.26 -7.80 10.93
CA PRO A 22 -36.70 -8.78 10.00
C PRO A 22 -36.10 -8.18 8.71
N GLU A 23 -36.72 -7.16 8.12
CA GLU A 23 -36.16 -6.51 6.92
C GLU A 23 -34.88 -5.74 7.23
N GLN A 24 -34.83 -5.07 8.39
CA GLN A 24 -33.66 -4.30 8.82
C GLN A 24 -32.49 -5.20 9.23
N LYS A 25 -32.77 -6.37 9.80
CA LYS A 25 -31.77 -7.38 10.20
C LYS A 25 -30.93 -7.81 9.01
N GLN A 26 -31.57 -8.18 7.89
CA GLN A 26 -30.87 -8.69 6.71
C GLN A 26 -29.91 -7.64 6.12
N VAL A 27 -30.33 -6.38 6.06
CA VAL A 27 -29.51 -5.27 5.53
C VAL A 27 -28.41 -4.85 6.51
N SER A 28 -28.72 -4.81 7.80
CA SER A 28 -27.80 -4.33 8.84
C SER A 28 -26.72 -5.35 9.21
N GLN A 29 -27.04 -6.65 9.16
CA GLN A 29 -26.15 -7.72 9.61
C GLN A 29 -24.85 -7.77 8.80
N GLN A 30 -24.91 -7.54 7.48
CA GLN A 30 -23.72 -7.57 6.64
C GLN A 30 -22.72 -6.45 7.01
N GLU A 31 -23.22 -5.22 7.21
CA GLU A 31 -22.36 -4.07 7.51
C GLU A 31 -21.86 -4.10 8.96
N LEU A 32 -22.69 -4.58 9.90
CA LEU A 32 -22.27 -4.78 11.28
C LEU A 32 -21.26 -5.92 11.43
N ASN A 33 -21.36 -7.01 10.65
CA ASN A 33 -20.35 -8.06 10.65
C ASN A 33 -18.99 -7.58 10.11
N LYS A 34 -18.99 -6.70 9.10
CA LYS A 34 -17.76 -6.05 8.63
C LYS A 34 -17.16 -5.14 9.71
N PHE A 35 -18.01 -4.39 10.42
CA PHE A 35 -17.60 -3.57 11.55
C PHE A 35 -16.96 -4.41 12.67
N VAL A 36 -17.60 -5.50 13.08
CA VAL A 36 -17.06 -6.44 14.07
C VAL A 36 -15.73 -7.05 13.62
N ARG A 37 -15.62 -7.45 12.35
CA ARG A 37 -14.38 -7.99 11.78
C ARG A 37 -13.23 -6.97 11.76
N TRP A 38 -13.54 -5.70 11.52
CA TRP A 38 -12.56 -4.62 11.49
C TRP A 38 -11.99 -4.31 12.88
N PHE A 39 -12.86 -4.22 13.88
CA PHE A 39 -12.49 -3.83 15.25
C PHE A 39 -12.09 -5.01 16.15
N GLY A 40 -12.39 -6.24 15.71
CA GLY A 40 -12.24 -7.47 16.49
C GLY A 40 -13.46 -7.71 17.39
N GLY A 41 -14.04 -8.91 17.31
CA GLY A 41 -15.28 -9.24 18.03
C GLY A 41 -15.13 -9.31 19.55
N GLU A 42 -13.96 -9.72 20.03
CA GLU A 42 -13.62 -9.84 21.45
C GLU A 42 -13.33 -8.48 22.11
N ARG A 43 -13.17 -7.41 21.32
CA ARG A 43 -12.83 -6.09 21.84
C ARG A 43 -14.02 -5.50 22.62
N PRO A 44 -13.81 -4.91 23.81
CA PRO A 44 -14.85 -4.17 24.51
C PRO A 44 -15.35 -2.97 23.70
N VAL A 45 -16.67 -2.76 23.65
CA VAL A 45 -17.28 -1.63 22.91
C VAL A 45 -16.82 -0.27 23.44
N ARG A 46 -16.55 -0.18 24.74
CA ARG A 46 -16.04 1.02 25.43
C ARG A 46 -14.68 1.50 24.94
N ASP A 47 -13.88 0.61 24.36
CA ASP A 47 -12.52 0.94 23.91
C ASP A 47 -12.52 1.56 22.50
N LEU A 48 -13.68 1.64 21.84
CA LEU A 48 -13.80 2.27 20.52
C LEU A 48 -13.58 3.78 20.61
N ASN A 49 -12.70 4.32 19.77
CA ASN A 49 -12.41 5.75 19.74
C ASN A 49 -12.82 6.42 18.41
N ALA A 50 -13.02 7.75 18.46
CA ALA A 50 -13.48 8.54 17.33
C ALA A 50 -12.55 8.49 16.10
N LYS A 51 -11.24 8.33 16.32
CA LYS A 51 -10.24 8.26 15.25
C LYS A 51 -10.40 6.95 14.47
N GLU A 52 -10.50 5.82 15.15
CA GLU A 52 -10.67 4.51 14.52
C GLU A 52 -12.02 4.39 13.79
N ILE A 53 -13.08 5.03 14.31
CA ILE A 53 -14.39 5.09 13.64
C ILE A 53 -14.29 5.88 12.32
N GLY A 54 -13.48 6.95 12.30
CA GLY A 54 -13.16 7.68 11.07
C GLY A 54 -12.35 6.85 10.08
N ASP A 55 -11.35 6.10 10.55
CA ASP A 55 -10.52 5.21 9.73
C ASP A 55 -11.38 4.10 9.08
N PHE A 56 -12.34 3.52 9.82
CA PHE A 56 -13.32 2.57 9.29
C PHE A 56 -14.22 3.20 8.21
N SER A 57 -14.72 4.42 8.43
CA SER A 57 -15.56 5.14 7.47
C SER A 57 -14.84 5.33 6.13
N ASN A 58 -13.56 5.71 6.19
CA ASN A 58 -12.72 5.90 5.01
C ASN A 58 -12.51 4.58 4.24
N SER A 59 -12.32 3.46 4.96
CA SER A 59 -12.15 2.13 4.36
C SER A 59 -13.36 1.65 3.55
N ILE A 60 -14.58 2.02 3.97
CA ILE A 60 -15.82 1.68 3.24
C ILE A 60 -16.00 2.60 2.02
N SER A 61 -15.65 3.88 2.16
CA SER A 61 -15.81 4.88 1.10
C SER A 61 -14.88 4.70 -0.11
N ALA A 62 -13.74 4.04 0.07
CA ALA A 62 -12.73 3.85 -0.97
C ALA A 62 -13.14 2.86 -2.09
N TYR A 63 -14.18 2.05 -1.86
CA TYR A 63 -14.51 0.93 -2.76
C TYR A 63 -15.98 0.89 -3.23
N VAL A 64 -16.86 1.77 -2.73
CA VAL A 64 -18.31 1.64 -2.96
C VAL A 64 -19.02 3.00 -3.15
N THR A 65 -19.81 3.11 -4.23
CA THR A 65 -20.57 4.32 -4.62
C THR A 65 -21.74 4.66 -3.67
N ASP A 66 -22.29 3.67 -2.95
CA ASP A 66 -23.45 3.78 -2.04
C ASP A 66 -23.03 3.76 -0.54
N SER A 67 -21.88 4.35 -0.23
CA SER A 67 -21.24 4.29 1.10
C SER A 67 -22.09 4.89 2.23
N GLU A 68 -22.90 5.90 1.95
CA GLU A 68 -23.73 6.56 2.97
C GLU A 68 -24.82 5.62 3.52
N LYS A 69 -25.47 4.85 2.65
CA LYS A 69 -26.48 3.84 3.05
C LYS A 69 -25.87 2.66 3.81
N LYS A 70 -24.61 2.30 3.52
CA LYS A 70 -23.91 1.20 4.21
C LYS A 70 -23.41 1.58 5.59
N LEU A 71 -23.21 2.87 5.85
CA LEU A 71 -22.82 3.39 7.16
C LEU A 71 -24.02 3.60 8.10
N GLU A 72 -25.24 3.69 7.59
CA GLU A 72 -26.47 3.85 8.41
C GLU A 72 -26.67 2.75 9.48
N PRO A 73 -26.52 1.45 9.17
CA PRO A 73 -26.58 0.40 10.19
C PRO A 73 -25.56 0.58 11.31
N VAL A 74 -24.33 0.96 10.97
CA VAL A 74 -23.23 1.17 11.93
C VAL A 74 -23.49 2.43 12.77
N ARG A 75 -24.01 3.51 12.15
CA ARG A 75 -24.40 4.74 12.83
C ARG A 75 -25.53 4.49 13.85
N SER A 76 -26.50 3.65 13.46
CA SER A 76 -27.61 3.24 14.32
C SER A 76 -27.11 2.41 15.51
N PHE A 77 -26.18 1.49 15.27
CA PHE A 77 -25.52 0.71 16.33
C PHE A 77 -24.76 1.60 17.32
N LEU A 78 -23.93 2.54 16.85
CA LEU A 78 -23.17 3.45 17.73
C LEU A 78 -24.10 4.35 18.56
N SER A 79 -25.24 4.75 18.00
CA SER A 79 -26.27 5.50 18.73
C SER A 79 -26.96 4.64 19.80
N PHE A 80 -27.22 3.37 19.49
CA PHE A 80 -27.72 2.38 20.46
C PHE A 80 -26.71 2.14 21.58
N ALA A 81 -25.42 1.98 21.26
CA ALA A 81 -24.36 1.77 22.23
C ALA A 81 -24.27 2.92 23.24
N LYS A 82 -24.39 4.17 22.78
CA LYS A 82 -24.46 5.35 23.65
C LYS A 82 -25.73 5.34 24.53
N LYS A 83 -26.89 5.02 23.95
CA LYS A 83 -28.17 4.96 24.69
C LYS A 83 -28.17 3.89 25.78
N LYS A 84 -27.47 2.78 25.55
CA LYS A 84 -27.26 1.69 26.52
C LYS A 84 -26.09 1.93 27.49
N LYS A 85 -25.44 3.10 27.42
CA LYS A 85 -24.25 3.46 28.22
C LYS A 85 -23.09 2.46 28.06
N LEU A 86 -22.96 1.86 26.87
CA LEU A 86 -21.81 1.01 26.51
C LEU A 86 -20.60 1.84 26.07
N ILE A 87 -20.83 3.09 25.66
CA ILE A 87 -19.83 4.10 25.33
C ILE A 87 -20.21 5.43 25.98
N ASP A 88 -19.22 6.17 26.45
CA ASP A 88 -19.43 7.47 27.10
C ASP A 88 -19.50 8.62 26.08
N VAL A 89 -18.89 8.43 24.91
CA VAL A 89 -18.77 9.44 23.86
C VAL A 89 -19.64 9.10 22.66
N SER A 90 -20.23 10.12 22.03
CA SER A 90 -21.01 9.94 20.80
C SER A 90 -20.07 9.64 19.62
N LEU A 91 -19.98 8.37 19.21
CA LEU A 91 -19.12 7.96 18.11
C LEU A 91 -19.80 8.06 16.73
N ALA A 92 -21.14 8.04 16.68
CA ALA A 92 -21.94 8.16 15.46
C ALA A 92 -21.62 9.39 14.56
N PRO A 93 -21.34 10.60 15.09
CA PRO A 93 -21.01 11.78 14.29
C PRO A 93 -19.67 11.71 13.56
N HIS A 94 -18.79 10.78 13.93
CA HIS A 94 -17.47 10.57 13.33
C HIS A 94 -17.50 9.61 12.14
N LEU A 95 -18.62 8.92 11.94
CA LEU A 95 -18.87 8.04 10.80
C LEU A 95 -19.36 8.89 9.60
N ARG A 96 -18.47 9.63 8.95
CA ARG A 96 -18.80 10.51 7.80
C ARG A 96 -18.19 9.99 6.50
N VAL A 97 -18.97 10.00 5.43
CA VAL A 97 -18.44 9.82 4.07
C VAL A 97 -17.64 11.06 3.72
N SER A 98 -16.38 10.90 3.34
CA SER A 98 -15.55 12.01 2.90
C SER A 98 -16.15 12.58 1.60
N LYS A 99 -16.91 13.68 1.69
CA LYS A 99 -17.16 14.55 0.54
C LYS A 99 -15.83 15.23 0.26
N ALA A 100 -15.19 14.88 -0.85
CA ALA A 100 -14.02 15.55 -1.37
C ALA A 100 -14.23 17.07 -1.32
N LYS A 101 -13.55 17.75 -0.40
CA LYS A 101 -13.37 19.19 -0.41
C LYS A 101 -11.91 19.45 -0.75
N GLN A 102 -11.72 20.09 -1.90
CA GLN A 102 -10.50 20.80 -2.28
C GLN A 102 -10.03 21.69 -1.12
N GLY A 103 -8.74 21.63 -0.76
CA GLY A 103 -8.08 22.67 0.02
C GLY A 103 -7.22 22.20 1.20
N LYS A 104 -5.90 22.19 0.95
CA LYS A 104 -4.72 22.11 1.83
C LYS A 104 -4.41 20.79 2.56
N PRO A 105 -3.16 20.28 2.43
CA PRO A 105 -2.75 19.03 3.05
C PRO A 105 -2.43 19.28 4.53
N VAL A 106 -3.15 18.61 5.42
CA VAL A 106 -2.74 18.46 6.82
C VAL A 106 -2.19 17.06 6.98
N LYS A 107 -0.93 17.00 7.44
CA LYS A 107 -0.17 15.79 7.77
C LYS A 107 -1.04 14.84 8.62
N ALA A 108 -1.38 13.68 8.06
CA ALA A 108 -1.93 12.54 8.77
C ALA A 108 -1.02 11.34 8.51
N GLY A 109 -0.63 10.65 9.58
CA GLY A 109 0.37 9.60 9.58
C GLY A 109 0.13 8.54 8.51
N ALA A 110 0.99 8.56 7.50
CA ALA A 110 1.05 7.56 6.46
C ALA A 110 1.56 6.25 7.07
N ARG A 111 0.72 5.22 7.03
CA ARG A 111 1.26 3.87 6.83
C ARG A 111 1.78 3.90 5.39
N GLY A 112 3.09 4.11 5.28
CA GLY A 112 3.77 4.65 4.10
C GLY A 112 3.46 3.91 2.82
N VAL A 113 2.70 4.54 1.93
CA VAL A 113 3.12 4.55 0.53
C VAL A 113 4.24 5.57 0.50
N ILE A 114 5.49 5.09 0.47
CA ILE A 114 6.64 5.95 0.24
C ILE A 114 6.35 6.61 -1.12
N PRO A 115 6.31 7.94 -1.24
CA PRO A 115 6.24 8.56 -2.56
C PRO A 115 7.44 8.06 -3.36
N VAL A 116 7.16 7.29 -4.41
CA VAL A 116 8.20 6.69 -5.25
C VAL A 116 8.41 7.60 -6.43
N ASP A 117 9.55 8.26 -6.46
CA ASP A 117 9.93 9.07 -7.60
C ASP A 117 10.39 8.14 -8.72
N LEU A 118 9.69 8.13 -9.85
CA LEU A 118 10.01 7.25 -10.99
C LEU A 118 10.55 8.07 -12.16
N THR A 119 11.48 7.49 -12.91
CA THR A 119 11.84 8.02 -14.23
C THR A 119 10.69 7.78 -15.23
N PRO A 120 10.58 8.55 -16.32
CA PRO A 120 9.58 8.30 -17.37
C PRO A 120 9.68 6.87 -17.94
N ASP A 121 10.91 6.40 -18.16
CA ASP A 121 11.19 5.04 -18.64
C ASP A 121 10.78 3.98 -17.62
N GLY A 122 11.02 4.24 -16.32
CA GLY A 122 10.61 3.36 -15.23
C GLY A 122 9.10 3.24 -15.12
N TYR A 123 8.39 4.36 -15.23
CA TYR A 123 6.93 4.38 -15.24
C TYR A 123 6.38 3.58 -16.43
N ALA A 124 6.88 3.84 -17.64
CA ALA A 124 6.44 3.13 -18.85
C ALA A 124 6.74 1.62 -18.79
N SER A 125 7.89 1.24 -18.23
CA SER A 125 8.25 -0.16 -18.04
C SER A 125 7.30 -0.88 -17.07
N LEU A 126 6.95 -0.23 -15.96
CA LEU A 126 6.01 -0.78 -14.96
C LEU A 126 4.57 -0.85 -15.51
N GLU A 127 4.16 0.13 -16.31
CA GLU A 127 2.86 0.11 -16.99
C GLU A 127 2.77 -1.04 -18.00
N ALA A 128 3.82 -1.24 -18.80
CA ALA A 128 3.90 -2.37 -19.74
C ALA A 128 3.90 -3.74 -19.01
N GLU A 129 4.64 -3.86 -17.90
CA GLU A 129 4.64 -5.07 -17.05
C GLU A 129 3.23 -5.34 -16.50
N LEU A 130 2.56 -4.31 -15.98
CA LEU A 130 1.21 -4.41 -15.44
C LEU A 130 0.20 -4.91 -16.48
N ASP A 131 0.26 -4.38 -17.70
CA ASP A 131 -0.64 -4.77 -18.78
C ASP A 131 -0.40 -6.21 -19.25
N MET A 132 0.85 -6.64 -19.34
CA MET A 132 1.18 -8.04 -19.62
C MET A 132 0.63 -8.98 -18.55
N LEU A 133 0.81 -8.65 -17.28
CA LEU A 133 0.31 -9.46 -16.16
C LEU A 133 -1.22 -9.51 -16.13
N LYS A 134 -1.90 -8.40 -16.41
CA LYS A 134 -3.37 -8.36 -16.55
C LYS A 134 -3.87 -9.20 -17.72
N ALA A 135 -3.13 -9.22 -18.83
CA ALA A 135 -3.43 -10.05 -19.99
C ALA A 135 -3.21 -11.56 -19.72
N GLU A 136 -2.35 -11.92 -18.77
CA GLU A 136 -2.14 -13.32 -18.37
C GLU A 136 -3.24 -13.86 -17.43
N ARG A 137 -3.91 -13.00 -16.65
CA ARG A 137 -4.98 -13.40 -15.71
C ARG A 137 -6.03 -14.35 -16.30
N PRO A 138 -6.61 -14.12 -17.50
CA PRO A 138 -7.61 -15.01 -18.08
C PRO A 138 -7.04 -16.40 -18.40
N ARG A 139 -5.78 -16.47 -18.85
CA ARG A 139 -5.11 -17.76 -19.16
C ARG A 139 -4.93 -18.61 -17.91
N ILE A 140 -4.55 -17.98 -16.79
CA ILE A 140 -4.40 -18.68 -15.51
C ILE A 140 -5.75 -19.13 -14.97
N ALA A 141 -6.80 -18.30 -15.10
CA ALA A 141 -8.15 -18.69 -14.73
C ALA A 141 -8.65 -19.90 -15.53
N GLU A 142 -8.33 -19.95 -16.83
CA GLU A 142 -8.62 -21.10 -17.69
C GLU A 142 -7.84 -22.35 -17.27
N GLN A 143 -6.52 -22.23 -17.02
CA GLN A 143 -5.70 -23.33 -16.50
C GLN A 143 -6.24 -23.87 -15.17
N LEU A 144 -6.65 -22.98 -14.27
CA LEU A 144 -7.23 -23.35 -12.99
C LEU A 144 -8.57 -24.09 -13.17
N ARG A 145 -9.40 -23.64 -14.11
CA ARG A 145 -10.67 -24.30 -14.46
C ARG A 145 -10.44 -25.70 -15.03
N HIS A 146 -9.46 -25.86 -15.92
CA HIS A 146 -9.10 -27.15 -16.49
C HIS A 146 -8.53 -28.09 -15.42
N ALA A 147 -7.57 -27.62 -14.62
CA ALA A 147 -7.00 -28.40 -13.54
C ALA A 147 -8.03 -28.77 -12.47
N ALA A 148 -9.02 -27.92 -12.20
CA ALA A 148 -10.10 -28.21 -11.25
C ALA A 148 -11.15 -29.21 -11.79
N ALA A 149 -11.21 -29.42 -13.11
CA ALA A 149 -12.09 -30.40 -13.73
C ALA A 149 -11.52 -31.83 -13.65
N ASP A 150 -10.22 -31.98 -13.40
CA ASP A 150 -9.59 -33.27 -13.12
C ASP A 150 -10.02 -33.77 -11.73
N LYS A 151 -10.64 -34.96 -11.71
CA LYS A 151 -11.31 -35.53 -10.53
C LYS A 151 -10.36 -36.14 -9.49
N ASP A 152 -9.06 -36.12 -9.76
CA ASP A 152 -8.04 -36.61 -8.84
C ASP A 152 -7.45 -35.47 -8.00
N PHE A 153 -8.18 -35.07 -6.96
CA PHE A 153 -7.84 -33.91 -6.12
C PHE A 153 -6.68 -34.17 -5.15
N ARG A 154 -6.23 -35.42 -4.98
CA ARG A 154 -5.27 -35.79 -3.93
C ARG A 154 -3.81 -35.58 -4.35
N GLU A 155 -3.52 -35.51 -5.65
CA GLU A 155 -2.17 -35.27 -6.20
C GLU A 155 -2.17 -34.32 -7.42
N ASN A 156 -3.04 -33.31 -7.43
CA ASN A 156 -3.16 -32.41 -8.57
C ASN A 156 -2.07 -31.31 -8.55
N ALA A 157 -0.84 -31.69 -8.84
CA ALA A 157 0.30 -30.78 -9.00
C ALA A 157 0.03 -29.64 -10.00
N PRO A 158 -0.67 -29.86 -11.14
CA PRO A 158 -1.09 -28.76 -12.02
C PRO A 158 -2.01 -27.72 -11.36
N LEU A 159 -2.95 -28.15 -10.53
CA LEU A 159 -3.85 -27.25 -9.81
C LEU A 159 -3.10 -26.41 -8.77
N GLU A 160 -2.19 -27.02 -8.03
CA GLU A 160 -1.35 -26.33 -7.05
C GLU A 160 -0.45 -25.29 -7.73
N ALA A 161 0.24 -25.68 -8.81
CA ALA A 161 1.07 -24.77 -9.60
C ALA A 161 0.27 -23.60 -10.19
N ALA A 162 -0.94 -23.85 -10.68
CA ALA A 162 -1.82 -22.80 -11.20
C ALA A 162 -2.27 -21.82 -10.09
N ARG A 163 -2.59 -22.31 -8.89
CA ARG A 163 -2.95 -21.47 -7.73
C ARG A 163 -1.76 -20.63 -7.26
N GLU A 164 -0.58 -21.23 -7.19
CA GLU A 164 0.63 -20.52 -6.81
C GLU A 164 0.96 -19.40 -7.82
N ARG A 165 0.94 -19.72 -9.11
CA ARG A 165 1.14 -18.72 -10.19
C ARG A 165 0.11 -17.60 -10.11
N GLN A 166 -1.17 -17.92 -9.88
CA GLN A 166 -2.22 -16.93 -9.66
C GLN A 166 -1.87 -16.00 -8.47
N GLY A 167 -1.45 -16.57 -7.35
CA GLY A 167 -1.06 -15.82 -6.16
C GLY A 167 0.13 -14.88 -6.41
N GLN A 168 1.15 -15.36 -7.11
CA GLN A 168 2.34 -14.57 -7.46
C GLN A 168 1.99 -13.39 -8.37
N ILE A 169 1.18 -13.63 -9.41
CA ILE A 169 0.77 -12.58 -10.36
C ILE A 169 -0.12 -11.54 -9.68
N GLU A 170 -1.09 -11.96 -8.85
CA GLU A 170 -1.93 -11.01 -8.10
C GLU A 170 -1.16 -10.24 -7.03
N ALA A 171 -0.10 -10.81 -6.46
CA ALA A 171 0.80 -10.08 -5.58
C ALA A 171 1.57 -9.00 -6.37
N ARG A 172 2.16 -9.38 -7.52
CA ARG A 172 2.94 -8.46 -8.36
C ARG A 172 2.08 -7.34 -8.95
N ILE A 173 0.88 -7.64 -9.41
CA ILE A 173 -0.05 -6.61 -9.91
C ILE A 173 -0.40 -5.61 -8.81
N ARG A 174 -0.69 -6.07 -7.59
CA ARG A 174 -0.99 -5.17 -6.46
C ARG A 174 0.19 -4.29 -6.09
N GLU A 175 1.41 -4.83 -6.16
CA GLU A 175 2.65 -4.08 -5.92
C GLU A 175 2.82 -2.99 -6.98
N ILE A 176 2.76 -3.32 -8.27
CA ILE A 176 2.94 -2.35 -9.36
C ILE A 176 1.83 -1.29 -9.33
N ASP A 177 0.56 -1.68 -9.11
CA ASP A 177 -0.55 -0.73 -8.96
C ASP A 177 -0.31 0.26 -7.81
N ALA A 178 0.26 -0.21 -6.69
CA ALA A 178 0.55 0.63 -5.54
C ALA A 178 1.70 1.61 -5.83
N ILE A 179 2.74 1.13 -6.52
CA ILE A 179 3.87 1.96 -6.97
C ILE A 179 3.38 3.04 -7.92
N LEU A 180 2.67 2.68 -9.00
CA LEU A 180 2.19 3.63 -10.01
C LEU A 180 1.26 4.69 -9.40
N LYS A 181 0.32 4.30 -8.52
CA LYS A 181 -0.60 5.24 -7.83
C LYS A 181 0.12 6.19 -6.87
N GLY A 182 1.21 5.75 -6.26
CA GLY A 182 2.02 6.52 -5.32
C GLY A 182 3.18 7.26 -5.97
N SER A 183 3.36 7.12 -7.29
CA SER A 183 4.55 7.63 -7.96
C SER A 183 4.41 9.06 -8.44
N THR A 184 5.53 9.78 -8.43
CA THR A 184 5.67 11.06 -9.12
C THR A 184 6.70 10.89 -10.21
N ILE A 185 6.34 11.20 -11.46
CA ILE A 185 7.29 11.13 -12.58
C ILE A 185 8.24 12.32 -12.46
N ILE A 186 9.52 12.03 -12.23
CA ILE A 186 10.58 13.05 -12.27
C ILE A 186 11.12 13.08 -13.70
N GLU A 187 10.74 14.12 -14.43
CA GLU A 187 11.37 14.45 -15.70
C GLU A 187 12.84 14.87 -15.47
N GLU A 188 13.70 14.55 -16.44
CA GLU A 188 15.07 15.06 -16.61
C GLU A 188 15.03 16.59 -16.77
N LYS A 189 14.72 17.31 -15.69
CA LYS A 189 14.88 18.75 -15.64
C LYS A 189 16.26 19.00 -15.07
N PRO A 190 17.12 19.76 -15.76
CA PRO A 190 18.32 20.27 -15.14
C PRO A 190 17.87 21.10 -13.95
N LYS A 191 18.09 20.57 -12.73
CA LYS A 191 18.05 21.41 -11.54
C LYS A 191 19.04 22.54 -11.80
N ALA A 192 18.69 23.76 -11.38
CA ALA A 192 19.63 24.88 -11.43
C ALA A 192 20.93 24.59 -10.65
N SER A 193 20.91 23.57 -9.77
CA SER A 193 22.08 22.97 -9.14
C SER A 193 22.61 21.79 -9.97
N GLN A 194 23.90 21.79 -10.31
CA GLN A 194 24.60 20.69 -10.98
C GLN A 194 24.84 19.48 -10.03
N THR A 195 23.80 19.08 -9.32
CA THR A 195 23.83 18.06 -8.27
C THR A 195 23.16 16.78 -8.75
N ILE A 196 23.73 15.62 -8.42
CA ILE A 196 23.21 14.31 -8.78
C ILE A 196 21.81 14.09 -8.19
N GLY A 197 20.86 13.69 -9.02
CA GLY A 197 19.50 13.32 -8.64
C GLY A 197 19.01 12.04 -9.31
N ILE A 198 17.75 11.70 -9.08
CA ILE A 198 17.06 10.59 -9.76
C ILE A 198 16.97 10.92 -11.26
N GLY A 199 17.29 9.95 -12.11
CA GLY A 199 17.36 10.09 -13.56
C GLY A 199 18.77 10.43 -14.08
N CYS A 200 19.65 10.99 -13.26
CA CYS A 200 20.99 11.39 -13.71
C CYS A 200 21.89 10.18 -14.01
N VAL A 201 22.68 10.28 -15.07
CA VAL A 201 23.75 9.34 -15.39
C VAL A 201 25.07 9.88 -14.87
N VAL A 202 25.73 9.12 -14.00
CA VAL A 202 26.96 9.53 -13.31
C VAL A 202 28.10 8.62 -13.75
N LYS A 203 29.22 9.23 -14.11
CA LYS A 203 30.49 8.52 -14.30
C LYS A 203 31.33 8.64 -13.04
N LEU A 204 31.70 7.50 -12.49
CA LEU A 204 32.52 7.35 -11.30
C LEU A 204 33.87 6.78 -11.69
N ARG A 205 34.90 7.19 -10.95
CA ARG A 205 36.22 6.58 -11.00
C ARG A 205 36.56 6.00 -9.64
N ASP A 206 36.85 4.72 -9.58
CA ASP A 206 37.39 4.08 -8.38
C ASP A 206 38.83 4.58 -8.16
N LEU A 207 39.10 5.19 -7.01
CA LEU A 207 40.43 5.74 -6.70
C LEU A 207 41.43 4.67 -6.25
N GLY A 208 40.96 3.48 -5.87
CA GLY A 208 41.80 2.34 -5.51
C GLY A 208 42.26 1.53 -6.73
N THR A 209 41.37 1.34 -7.71
CA THR A 209 41.64 0.52 -8.91
C THR A 209 41.88 1.34 -10.18
N GLY A 210 41.39 2.58 -10.23
CA GLY A 210 41.39 3.42 -11.42
C GLY A 210 40.27 3.11 -12.42
N GLU A 211 39.39 2.15 -12.12
CA GLU A 211 38.31 1.73 -13.00
C GLU A 211 37.23 2.81 -13.14
N GLN A 212 36.70 2.99 -14.36
CA GLN A 212 35.57 3.88 -14.62
C GLN A 212 34.25 3.10 -14.68
N LEU A 213 33.28 3.56 -13.90
CA LEU A 213 31.96 2.98 -13.76
C LEU A 213 30.91 4.01 -14.20
N CYS A 214 29.87 3.56 -14.89
CA CYS A 214 28.78 4.43 -15.34
C CYS A 214 27.46 3.89 -14.80
N TYR A 215 26.71 4.73 -14.08
CA TYR A 215 25.44 4.35 -13.47
C TYR A 215 24.37 5.41 -13.67
N THR A 216 23.13 4.99 -13.90
CA THR A 216 21.93 5.83 -13.82
C THR A 216 21.33 5.70 -12.43
N LEU A 217 21.16 6.81 -11.70
CA LEU A 217 20.48 6.78 -10.42
C LEU A 217 18.97 6.66 -10.61
N VAL A 218 18.37 5.67 -9.98
CA VAL A 218 16.94 5.36 -10.09
C VAL A 218 16.35 5.03 -8.72
N SER A 219 15.03 4.96 -8.66
CA SER A 219 14.34 4.50 -7.45
C SER A 219 14.60 3.01 -7.17
N PRO A 220 14.41 2.55 -5.92
CA PRO A 220 14.59 1.14 -5.56
C PRO A 220 13.77 0.16 -6.41
N SER A 221 12.59 0.57 -6.88
CA SER A 221 11.72 -0.21 -7.76
C SER A 221 12.27 -0.44 -9.17
N GLU A 222 13.20 0.41 -9.62
CA GLU A 222 13.77 0.38 -10.98
C GLU A 222 15.22 -0.15 -10.99
N ALA A 223 15.77 -0.43 -9.82
CA ALA A 223 17.17 -0.74 -9.65
C ALA A 223 17.54 -2.06 -10.32
N ASN A 224 18.56 -2.01 -11.18
CA ASN A 224 19.11 -3.17 -11.86
C ASN A 224 20.62 -2.95 -12.08
N PRO A 225 21.47 -3.43 -11.14
CA PRO A 225 22.92 -3.25 -11.23
C PRO A 225 23.54 -3.80 -12.52
N LEU A 226 22.95 -4.86 -13.09
CA LEU A 226 23.44 -5.47 -14.35
C LEU A 226 23.22 -4.57 -15.57
N GLN A 227 22.23 -3.68 -15.51
CA GLN A 227 21.93 -2.69 -16.55
C GLN A 227 22.48 -1.30 -16.22
N GLY A 228 23.35 -1.19 -15.21
CA GLY A 228 23.87 0.10 -14.77
C GLY A 228 22.83 0.98 -14.06
N LYS A 229 21.67 0.45 -13.64
CA LYS A 229 20.65 1.18 -12.89
C LYS A 229 20.89 1.04 -11.39
N LEU A 230 21.35 2.11 -10.74
CA LEU A 230 21.74 2.13 -9.34
C LEU A 230 20.63 2.74 -8.48
N SER A 231 20.21 2.02 -7.43
CA SER A 231 19.20 2.54 -6.49
C SER A 231 19.76 3.69 -5.65
N ILE A 232 19.00 4.78 -5.54
CA ILE A 232 19.26 5.85 -4.54
C ILE A 232 19.23 5.37 -3.08
N ALA A 233 18.60 4.21 -2.79
CA ALA A 233 18.57 3.65 -1.44
C ALA A 233 19.79 2.79 -1.11
N SER A 234 20.59 2.44 -2.12
CA SER A 234 21.84 1.68 -1.93
C SER A 234 22.92 2.53 -1.22
N PRO A 235 23.91 1.92 -0.56
CA PRO A 235 25.02 2.67 0.06
C PRO A 235 25.72 3.62 -0.92
N THR A 236 25.99 3.14 -2.13
CA THR A 236 26.59 3.94 -3.22
C THR A 236 25.66 5.04 -3.68
N GLY A 237 24.38 4.74 -3.94
CA GLY A 237 23.40 5.74 -4.39
C GLY A 237 23.16 6.85 -3.36
N LYS A 238 23.12 6.50 -2.06
CA LYS A 238 23.03 7.48 -0.97
C LYS A 238 24.24 8.40 -0.88
N ALA A 239 25.43 7.86 -1.13
CA ALA A 239 26.67 8.64 -1.11
C ALA A 239 26.76 9.62 -2.29
N LEU A 240 26.13 9.28 -3.42
CA LEU A 240 26.12 10.09 -4.64
C LEU A 240 25.02 11.16 -4.66
N LEU A 241 23.92 10.95 -3.94
CA LEU A 241 22.80 11.88 -3.93
C LEU A 241 23.26 13.30 -3.52
N ASP A 242 22.80 14.31 -4.25
CA ASP A 242 23.10 15.73 -4.03
C ASP A 242 24.60 16.11 -4.12
N GLN A 243 25.46 15.24 -4.65
CA GLN A 243 26.87 15.53 -4.91
C GLN A 243 27.09 16.22 -6.26
N GLU A 244 28.23 16.87 -6.43
CA GLU A 244 28.61 17.61 -7.64
C GLU A 244 29.78 16.95 -8.39
N ILE A 245 30.02 17.39 -9.62
CA ILE A 245 31.18 16.96 -10.42
C ILE A 245 32.47 17.27 -9.65
N GLY A 246 33.38 16.30 -9.60
CA GLY A 246 34.69 16.41 -8.93
C GLY A 246 34.68 16.01 -7.46
N ALA A 247 33.52 15.80 -6.83
CA ALA A 247 33.45 15.34 -5.45
C ALA A 247 33.94 13.89 -5.30
N VAL A 248 34.53 13.58 -4.14
CA VAL A 248 34.97 12.23 -3.77
C VAL A 248 34.03 11.69 -2.70
N VAL A 249 33.42 10.54 -2.97
CA VAL A 249 32.47 9.87 -2.09
C VAL A 249 33.08 8.60 -1.52
N GLU A 250 32.82 8.35 -0.24
CA GLU A 250 33.26 7.14 0.47
C GLU A 250 32.07 6.22 0.69
N VAL A 251 32.17 4.98 0.20
CA VAL A 251 31.12 3.98 0.30
C VAL A 251 31.62 2.82 1.15
N VAL A 252 30.93 2.57 2.27
CA VAL A 252 31.22 1.43 3.12
C VAL A 252 30.56 0.19 2.51
N ALA A 253 31.38 -0.73 2.00
CA ALA A 253 30.96 -2.03 1.52
C ALA A 253 31.47 -3.15 2.46
N PRO A 254 30.88 -4.36 2.43
CA PRO A 254 31.36 -5.49 3.22
C PRO A 254 32.83 -5.86 2.97
N VAL A 255 33.35 -5.54 1.78
CA VAL A 255 34.73 -5.79 1.35
C VAL A 255 35.72 -4.69 1.79
N GLY A 256 35.23 -3.60 2.38
CA GLY A 256 36.03 -2.44 2.78
C GLY A 256 35.41 -1.11 2.36
N THR A 257 36.09 -0.01 2.69
CA THR A 257 35.68 1.34 2.26
C THR A 257 36.21 1.60 0.85
N LEU A 258 35.29 1.81 -0.10
CA LEU A 258 35.59 2.16 -1.48
C LEU A 258 35.51 3.69 -1.65
N LYS A 259 36.41 4.27 -2.44
CA LYS A 259 36.44 5.71 -2.71
C LYS A 259 36.21 5.95 -4.19
N TYR A 260 35.18 6.73 -4.51
CA TYR A 260 34.83 7.08 -5.89
C TYR A 260 34.95 8.58 -6.11
N GLN A 261 35.52 8.99 -7.23
CA GLN A 261 35.47 10.36 -7.71
C GLN A 261 34.40 10.50 -8.80
N ILE A 262 33.60 11.56 -8.73
CA ILE A 262 32.59 11.87 -9.74
C ILE A 262 33.27 12.61 -10.89
N ASP A 263 33.42 11.95 -12.05
CA ASP A 263 34.09 12.50 -13.22
C ASP A 263 33.14 13.33 -14.09
N ASP A 264 31.87 12.92 -14.20
CA ASP A 264 30.89 13.50 -15.13
C ASP A 264 29.46 13.21 -14.65
N ILE A 265 28.54 14.15 -14.90
CA ILE A 265 27.10 13.99 -14.64
C ILE A 265 26.34 14.41 -15.89
N LYS A 266 25.49 13.52 -16.41
CA LYS A 266 24.52 13.82 -17.45
C LYS A 266 23.13 13.90 -16.83
N PHE A 267 22.44 15.00 -17.12
CA PHE A 267 21.09 15.30 -16.68
C PHE A 267 20.07 14.90 -17.72
#